data_AF-A0A9E4DX89-F1
#
_entry.id   AF-A0A9E4DX89-F1
#
_cell.length_a   1.000
_cell.length_b   1.000
_cell.length_c   1.000
_cell.angle_alpha   90.00
_cell.angle_beta   90.00
_cell.angle_gamma   90.00
#
_symmetry.space_group_name_H-M   'P 1'
#
loop_
_entity.id
_entity.type
_entity.pdbx_description
1 polymer ?
#
loop_
_entity_poly.entity_id
_entity_poly.type
_entity_poly.pdbx_seq_one_letter_code
_entity_poly.pdbx_strand_id
1 'polypeptide(L)'
;MRRPEYFLYGSQFSLYSGKARSYLRKKGVRFEARSTYHPGYARAVAAIGHVYQPILETAAGEFVQDTTEIIDFVESRRPRPPVYPKGACQRLAALLLELYGDEGLLRPAMHYRWNFPEANDAFLAAEVARSTGPAALPLPEEDDPSAAGRVRWKLISSLMRERRLPAFGVTPASVPAIEQGYAELLDRLEAHFERYPYFLGGCPSIGDFGMIAPLYAHLGRDPEPLRLMKDRAPSVHRWVERMNAGDSDMPEFPSQPPDFLPGDEVPETLIPILRLAARDHLPQLLGIFARVEAWLAAHPEVGPGDQVPGSGTGMLVTGGPFGSHEIELGGTRIEIAVRHYSIWMAQRPLDHHASLDPADRDRADRLLQATGLHPLFDLNPSFRLERRDHREFFASPSA
;
A
#
# COMPACT_ATOMS: atom_id res chain seq x y z
N MET A 1 -33.32 -8.85 -4.88
CA MET A 1 -32.09 -8.03 -4.77
C MET A 1 -31.25 -8.21 -6.04
N ARG A 2 -30.64 -7.16 -6.58
CA ARG A 2 -29.76 -7.29 -7.77
C ARG A 2 -28.44 -7.96 -7.37
N ARG A 3 -27.96 -8.95 -8.13
CA ARG A 3 -26.70 -9.68 -7.87
C ARG A 3 -25.48 -8.74 -7.82
N PRO A 4 -24.50 -8.95 -6.93
CA PRO A 4 -23.28 -8.14 -6.88
C PRO A 4 -22.49 -8.22 -8.20
N GLU A 5 -21.78 -7.15 -8.54
CA GLU A 5 -20.90 -7.08 -9.73
C GLU A 5 -19.54 -7.72 -9.45
N TYR A 6 -19.09 -7.61 -8.19
CA TYR A 6 -17.81 -8.12 -7.74
C TYR A 6 -17.92 -8.82 -6.39
N PHE A 7 -17.05 -9.79 -6.15
CA PHE A 7 -16.77 -10.36 -4.83
C PHE A 7 -15.34 -10.00 -4.44
N LEU A 8 -15.16 -9.39 -3.27
CA LEU A 8 -13.83 -9.04 -2.76
C LEU A 8 -13.46 -10.01 -1.64
N TYR A 9 -12.56 -10.93 -1.94
CA TYR A 9 -11.99 -11.83 -0.94
C TYR A 9 -10.86 -11.15 -0.17
N GLY A 10 -11.03 -10.96 1.13
CA GLY A 10 -10.03 -10.31 1.99
C GLY A 10 -10.51 -10.15 3.43
N SER A 11 -9.64 -9.58 4.27
CA SER A 11 -9.93 -9.35 5.69
C SER A 11 -10.09 -7.87 6.03
N GLN A 12 -10.65 -7.58 7.21
CA GLN A 12 -10.64 -6.21 7.74
C GLN A 12 -9.25 -5.81 8.27
N PHE A 13 -8.46 -6.82 8.67
CA PHE A 13 -7.10 -6.69 9.18
C PHE A 13 -6.03 -6.40 8.12
N SER A 14 -6.29 -6.69 6.84
CA SER A 14 -5.34 -6.49 5.73
C SER A 14 -5.37 -5.05 5.21
N LEU A 15 -4.19 -4.42 5.11
CA LEU A 15 -4.02 -3.08 4.54
C LEU A 15 -4.49 -3.00 3.08
N TYR A 16 -4.05 -3.94 2.26
CA TYR A 16 -4.43 -4.04 0.86
C TYR A 16 -5.94 -4.32 0.71
N SER A 17 -6.53 -5.16 1.56
CA SER A 17 -7.98 -5.36 1.54
C SER A 17 -8.75 -4.08 1.90
N GLY A 18 -8.18 -3.24 2.78
CA GLY A 18 -8.68 -1.89 3.08
C GLY A 18 -8.65 -0.96 1.87
N LYS A 19 -7.53 -0.90 1.13
CA LYS A 19 -7.38 -0.12 -0.11
C LYS A 19 -8.44 -0.48 -1.15
N ALA A 20 -8.53 -1.75 -1.56
CA ALA A 20 -9.51 -2.17 -2.55
C ALA A 20 -10.95 -1.93 -2.08
N ARG A 21 -11.26 -2.22 -0.81
CA ARG A 21 -12.62 -2.02 -0.27
C ARG A 21 -13.02 -0.54 -0.24
N SER A 22 -12.11 0.33 0.18
CA SER A 22 -12.29 1.78 0.17
C SER A 22 -12.59 2.28 -1.24
N TYR A 23 -11.76 1.86 -2.21
CA TYR A 23 -11.97 2.17 -3.62
C TYR A 23 -13.33 1.69 -4.16
N LEU A 24 -13.69 0.41 -3.97
CA LEU A 24 -14.95 -0.12 -4.52
C LEU A 24 -16.17 0.60 -3.95
N ARG A 25 -16.13 1.02 -2.66
CA ARG A 25 -17.17 1.83 -2.04
C ARG A 25 -17.28 3.20 -2.69
N LYS A 26 -16.17 3.95 -2.76
CA LYS A 26 -16.14 5.30 -3.36
C LYS A 26 -16.44 5.31 -4.84
N LYS A 27 -16.07 4.25 -5.56
CA LYS A 27 -16.42 4.05 -6.97
C LYS A 27 -17.92 3.82 -7.17
N GLY A 28 -18.65 3.48 -6.10
CA GLY A 28 -20.07 3.18 -6.15
C GLY A 28 -20.38 1.87 -6.87
N VAL A 29 -19.42 0.95 -6.97
CA VAL A 29 -19.66 -0.38 -7.55
C VAL A 29 -20.29 -1.32 -6.52
N ARG A 30 -21.18 -2.19 -6.98
CA ARG A 30 -21.85 -3.15 -6.09
C ARG A 30 -20.95 -4.35 -5.88
N PHE A 31 -20.45 -4.54 -4.68
CA PHE A 31 -19.63 -5.69 -4.34
C PHE A 31 -20.06 -6.34 -3.02
N GLU A 32 -19.69 -7.60 -2.86
CA GLU A 32 -19.84 -8.36 -1.62
C GLU A 32 -18.44 -8.68 -1.07
N ALA A 33 -18.17 -8.26 0.17
CA ALA A 33 -16.93 -8.62 0.85
C ALA A 33 -17.04 -10.04 1.41
N ARG A 34 -16.02 -10.87 1.15
CA ARG A 34 -15.92 -12.26 1.61
C ARG A 34 -14.62 -12.46 2.34
N SER A 35 -14.64 -13.24 3.42
CA SER A 35 -13.43 -13.56 4.17
C SER A 35 -12.50 -14.48 3.37
N THR A 36 -11.25 -14.60 3.82
CA THR A 36 -10.28 -15.54 3.24
C THR A 36 -10.54 -17.00 3.64
N TYR A 37 -11.55 -17.29 4.47
CA TYR A 37 -12.01 -18.67 4.71
C TYR A 37 -13.17 -19.09 3.79
N HIS A 38 -13.76 -18.16 3.03
CA HIS A 38 -14.84 -18.48 2.11
C HIS A 38 -14.36 -19.48 1.04
N PRO A 39 -15.13 -20.52 0.66
CA PRO A 39 -14.68 -21.52 -0.32
C PRO A 39 -14.25 -20.94 -1.68
N GLY A 40 -14.84 -19.81 -2.07
CA GLY A 40 -14.45 -19.05 -3.26
C GLY A 40 -13.03 -18.50 -3.20
N TYR A 41 -12.51 -18.16 -2.02
CA TYR A 41 -11.11 -17.74 -1.88
C TYR A 41 -10.15 -18.88 -2.17
N ALA A 42 -10.44 -20.10 -1.71
CA ALA A 42 -9.61 -21.27 -2.02
C ALA A 42 -9.54 -21.55 -3.54
N ARG A 43 -10.67 -21.38 -4.25
CA ARG A 43 -10.67 -21.48 -5.73
C ARG A 43 -9.86 -20.37 -6.39
N ALA A 44 -9.98 -19.14 -5.89
CA ALA A 44 -9.23 -18.00 -6.39
C ALA A 44 -7.72 -18.19 -6.21
N VAL A 45 -7.28 -18.63 -5.02
CA VAL A 45 -5.88 -18.97 -4.72
C VAL A 45 -5.38 -20.10 -5.62
N ALA A 46 -6.19 -21.14 -5.86
CA ALA A 46 -5.82 -22.23 -6.75
C ALA A 46 -5.65 -21.76 -8.21
N ALA A 47 -6.48 -20.82 -8.67
CA ALA A 47 -6.38 -20.25 -10.01
C ALA A 47 -5.17 -19.31 -10.16
N ILE A 48 -4.90 -18.48 -9.14
CA ILE A 48 -3.80 -17.51 -9.15
C ILE A 48 -2.44 -18.17 -8.90
N GLY A 49 -2.41 -19.27 -8.12
CA GLY A 49 -1.20 -20.03 -7.82
C GLY A 49 -0.39 -19.50 -6.63
N HIS A 50 -0.92 -18.57 -5.84
CA HIS A 50 -0.30 -18.09 -4.60
C HIS A 50 -1.29 -17.45 -3.62
N VAL A 51 -0.90 -17.41 -2.34
CA VAL A 51 -1.76 -16.95 -1.24
C VAL A 51 -1.58 -15.45 -1.00
N TYR A 52 -2.39 -14.62 -1.67
CA TYR A 52 -2.51 -13.18 -1.40
C TYR A 52 -3.95 -12.77 -1.11
N GLN A 53 -4.08 -11.66 -0.38
CA GLN A 53 -5.34 -10.95 -0.21
C GLN A 53 -5.08 -9.44 -0.39
N PRO A 54 -6.01 -8.70 -1.01
CA PRO A 54 -7.30 -9.17 -1.50
C PRO A 54 -7.23 -9.84 -2.88
N ILE A 55 -8.30 -10.54 -3.24
CA ILE A 55 -8.57 -10.99 -4.61
C ILE A 55 -9.98 -10.54 -4.99
N LEU A 56 -10.13 -9.90 -6.14
CA LEU A 56 -11.43 -9.55 -6.71
C LEU A 56 -11.89 -10.66 -7.67
N GLU A 57 -13.13 -11.10 -7.56
CA GLU A 57 -13.79 -11.97 -8.53
C GLU A 57 -14.91 -11.19 -9.22
N THR A 58 -14.94 -11.18 -10.54
CA THR A 58 -16.04 -10.59 -11.30
C THR A 58 -17.27 -11.49 -11.33
N ALA A 59 -18.43 -10.95 -11.68
CA ALA A 59 -19.62 -11.77 -11.92
C ALA A 59 -19.44 -12.84 -13.03
N ALA A 60 -18.42 -12.71 -13.88
CA ALA A 60 -18.06 -13.67 -14.92
C ALA A 60 -17.06 -14.75 -14.44
N GLY A 61 -16.58 -14.67 -13.19
CA GLY A 61 -15.61 -15.62 -12.62
C GLY A 61 -14.15 -15.31 -12.94
N GLU A 62 -13.85 -14.12 -13.48
CA GLU A 62 -12.48 -13.63 -13.67
C GLU A 62 -11.90 -13.18 -12.33
N PHE A 63 -10.65 -13.57 -12.03
CA PHE A 63 -9.93 -13.17 -10.83
C PHE A 63 -8.92 -12.07 -11.13
N VAL A 64 -8.91 -11.03 -10.30
CA VAL A 64 -7.91 -9.95 -10.33
C VAL A 64 -7.25 -9.89 -8.96
N GLN A 65 -5.94 -10.04 -8.93
CA GLN A 65 -5.12 -9.95 -7.72
C GLN A 65 -4.20 -8.76 -7.83
N ASP A 66 -3.90 -8.17 -6.68
CA ASP A 66 -3.20 -6.90 -6.47
C ASP A 66 -4.16 -5.71 -6.45
N THR A 67 -4.02 -4.85 -5.44
CA THR A 67 -4.95 -3.74 -5.23
C THR A 67 -4.84 -2.66 -6.29
N THR A 68 -3.64 -2.43 -6.81
CA THR A 68 -3.40 -1.44 -7.85
C THR A 68 -3.95 -1.96 -9.17
N GLU A 69 -3.71 -3.24 -9.49
CA GLU A 69 -4.34 -3.89 -10.65
C GLU A 69 -5.88 -3.95 -10.53
N ILE A 70 -6.43 -4.19 -9.33
CA ILE A 70 -7.88 -4.15 -9.08
C ILE A 70 -8.45 -2.76 -9.40
N ILE A 71 -7.78 -1.69 -8.98
CA ILE A 71 -8.24 -0.32 -9.26
C ILE A 71 -8.16 -0.05 -10.76
N ASP A 72 -7.01 -0.30 -11.40
CA ASP A 72 -6.83 -0.11 -12.85
C ASP A 72 -7.88 -0.92 -13.66
N PHE A 73 -8.15 -2.16 -13.23
CA PHE A 73 -9.14 -3.05 -13.84
C PHE A 73 -10.55 -2.46 -13.80
N VAL A 74 -10.98 -1.94 -12.66
CA VAL A 74 -12.31 -1.35 -12.50
C VAL A 74 -12.39 0.01 -13.20
N GLU A 75 -11.35 0.85 -13.12
CA GLU A 75 -11.30 2.14 -13.81
C GLU A 75 -11.44 1.98 -15.33
N SER A 76 -10.80 0.97 -15.92
CA SER A 76 -10.92 0.69 -17.37
C SER A 76 -12.36 0.35 -17.81
N ARG A 77 -13.17 -0.23 -16.91
CA ARG A 77 -14.57 -0.64 -17.17
C ARG A 77 -15.60 0.38 -16.69
N ARG A 78 -15.23 1.21 -15.73
CA ARG A 78 -16.05 2.26 -15.11
C ARG A 78 -15.22 3.54 -15.06
N PRO A 79 -15.11 4.33 -16.14
CA PRO A 79 -14.23 5.49 -16.16
C PRO A 79 -14.72 6.69 -15.32
N ARG A 80 -15.92 6.63 -14.71
CA ARG A 80 -16.49 7.74 -13.92
C ARG A 80 -17.05 7.24 -12.58
N PRO A 81 -16.88 7.99 -11.48
CA PRO A 81 -15.99 9.17 -11.35
C PRO A 81 -14.50 8.74 -11.41
N PRO A 82 -13.59 9.51 -12.05
CA PRO A 82 -12.19 9.09 -12.20
C PRO A 82 -11.41 9.21 -10.89
N VAL A 83 -10.45 8.30 -10.67
CA VAL A 83 -9.51 8.40 -9.54
C VAL A 83 -8.12 8.90 -9.95
N TYR A 84 -7.87 9.02 -11.25
CA TYR A 84 -6.64 9.59 -11.80
C TYR A 84 -6.90 11.04 -12.25
N PRO A 85 -6.25 12.04 -11.62
CA PRO A 85 -6.29 13.41 -12.11
C PRO A 85 -5.80 13.49 -13.56
N LYS A 86 -6.35 14.43 -14.34
CA LYS A 86 -5.93 14.63 -15.74
C LYS A 86 -4.68 15.50 -15.86
N GLY A 87 -4.49 16.43 -14.93
CA GLY A 87 -3.36 17.34 -14.95
C GLY A 87 -2.04 16.64 -14.60
N ALA A 88 -0.95 17.12 -15.18
CA ALA A 88 0.37 16.51 -15.06
C ALA A 88 0.87 16.46 -13.61
N CYS A 89 0.77 17.57 -12.88
CA CYS A 89 1.30 17.68 -11.52
C CYS A 89 0.44 16.93 -10.50
N GLN A 90 -0.89 17.05 -10.57
CA GLN A 90 -1.80 16.34 -9.70
C GLN A 90 -1.70 14.83 -9.90
N ARG A 91 -1.60 14.36 -11.14
CA ARG A 91 -1.44 12.92 -11.41
C ARG A 91 -0.10 12.40 -10.89
N LEU A 92 0.98 13.16 -11.07
CA LEU A 92 2.29 12.81 -10.52
C LEU A 92 2.24 12.73 -8.98
N ALA A 93 1.67 13.74 -8.32
CA ALA A 93 1.51 13.75 -6.87
C ALA A 93 0.66 12.58 -6.37
N ALA A 94 -0.44 12.26 -7.04
CA ALA A 94 -1.30 11.13 -6.69
C ALA A 94 -0.56 9.78 -6.79
N LEU A 95 0.24 9.57 -7.85
CA LEU A 95 1.04 8.35 -8.03
C LEU A 95 2.18 8.24 -7.00
N LEU A 96 2.81 9.35 -6.62
CA LEU A 96 3.82 9.38 -5.56
C LEU A 96 3.21 9.07 -4.18
N LEU A 97 2.01 9.58 -3.89
CA LEU A 97 1.26 9.21 -2.68
C LEU A 97 0.83 7.75 -2.70
N GLU A 98 0.42 7.21 -3.85
CA GLU A 98 0.09 5.79 -3.98
C GLU A 98 1.31 4.93 -3.60
N LEU A 99 2.47 5.22 -4.20
CA LEU A 99 3.72 4.54 -3.90
C LEU A 99 4.09 4.65 -2.42
N TYR A 100 4.00 5.85 -1.84
CA TYR A 100 4.34 6.07 -0.44
C TYR A 100 3.41 5.31 0.51
N GLY A 101 2.10 5.31 0.24
CA GLY A 101 1.11 4.59 1.04
C GLY A 101 1.27 3.08 0.96
N ASP A 102 1.45 2.55 -0.25
CA ASP A 102 1.57 1.10 -0.47
C ASP A 102 2.90 0.54 0.06
N GLU A 103 4.01 1.27 -0.09
CA GLU A 103 5.35 0.74 0.15
C GLU A 103 6.16 1.44 1.24
N GLY A 104 5.99 2.76 1.38
CA GLY A 104 6.75 3.58 2.33
C GLY A 104 6.24 3.49 3.76
N LEU A 105 4.92 3.41 3.94
CA LEU A 105 4.27 3.37 5.25
C LEU A 105 4.20 1.96 5.87
N LEU A 106 4.71 0.93 5.20
CA LEU A 106 4.74 -0.43 5.74
C LEU A 106 5.54 -0.52 7.04
N ARG A 107 6.63 0.23 7.19
CA ARG A 107 7.48 0.21 8.38
C ARG A 107 6.73 0.70 9.64
N PRO A 108 6.16 1.92 9.69
CA PRO A 108 5.36 2.34 10.83
C PRO A 108 4.11 1.48 11.02
N ALA A 109 3.42 1.07 9.94
CA ALA A 109 2.26 0.18 10.04
C ALA A 109 2.59 -1.13 10.75
N MET A 110 3.71 -1.76 10.41
CA MET A 110 4.15 -3.01 11.04
C MET A 110 4.62 -2.80 12.47
N HIS A 111 5.38 -1.75 12.74
CA HIS A 111 5.83 -1.40 14.10
C HIS A 111 4.65 -1.22 15.05
N TYR A 112 3.73 -0.30 14.74
CA TYR A 112 2.60 0.01 15.61
C TYR A 112 1.63 -1.14 15.81
N ARG A 113 1.55 -2.07 14.85
CA ARG A 113 0.75 -3.29 15.00
C ARG A 113 1.37 -4.26 16.00
N TRP A 114 2.66 -4.55 15.88
CA TRP A 114 3.27 -5.73 16.51
C TRP A 114 4.12 -5.46 17.75
N ASN A 115 4.53 -4.20 18.01
CA ASN A 115 5.36 -3.81 19.17
C ASN A 115 4.56 -3.26 20.36
N PHE A 116 3.23 -3.31 20.32
CA PHE A 116 2.35 -2.85 21.42
C PHE A 116 1.41 -3.98 21.88
N PRO A 117 1.96 -5.11 22.37
CA PRO A 117 1.15 -6.30 22.66
C PRO A 117 0.08 -6.06 23.73
N GLU A 118 0.36 -5.21 24.73
CA GLU A 118 -0.58 -4.91 25.82
C GLU A 118 -1.86 -4.24 25.30
N ALA A 119 -1.73 -3.37 24.29
CA ALA A 119 -2.86 -2.66 23.69
C ALA A 119 -3.50 -3.47 22.56
N ASN A 120 -2.70 -4.17 21.74
CA ASN A 120 -3.16 -4.68 20.46
C ASN A 120 -3.52 -6.18 20.48
N ASP A 121 -2.84 -7.03 21.25
CA ASP A 121 -2.87 -8.49 21.01
C ASP A 121 -4.27 -9.10 21.10
N ALA A 122 -5.08 -8.66 22.08
CA ALA A 122 -6.45 -9.14 22.20
C ALA A 122 -7.30 -8.80 20.96
N PHE A 123 -7.15 -7.59 20.42
CA PHE A 123 -7.84 -7.15 19.22
C PHE A 123 -7.35 -7.91 17.98
N LEU A 124 -6.03 -8.00 17.79
CA LEU A 124 -5.42 -8.67 16.63
C LEU A 124 -5.71 -10.17 16.62
N ALA A 125 -5.67 -10.85 17.78
CA ALA A 125 -6.03 -12.27 17.89
C ALA A 125 -7.48 -12.52 17.45
N ALA A 126 -8.40 -11.63 17.82
CA ALA A 126 -9.80 -11.72 17.42
C ALA A 126 -9.98 -11.46 15.91
N GLU A 127 -9.27 -10.49 15.33
CA GLU A 127 -9.26 -10.22 13.88
C GLU A 127 -8.72 -11.40 13.07
N VAL A 128 -7.61 -12.00 13.52
CA VAL A 128 -7.05 -13.20 12.90
C VAL A 128 -8.06 -14.34 12.93
N ALA A 129 -8.68 -14.61 14.07
CA ALA A 129 -9.70 -15.65 14.22
C ALA A 129 -10.88 -15.44 13.25
N ARG A 130 -11.42 -14.21 13.17
CA ARG A 130 -12.50 -13.86 12.22
C ARG A 130 -12.12 -14.05 10.76
N SER A 131 -10.88 -13.71 10.41
CA SER A 131 -10.43 -13.68 9.02
C SER A 131 -10.20 -15.07 8.45
N THR A 132 -9.74 -15.98 9.29
CA THR A 132 -9.15 -17.23 8.85
C THR A 132 -10.00 -18.47 9.11
N GLY A 133 -11.07 -18.34 9.91
CA GLY A 133 -11.96 -19.44 10.20
C GLY A 133 -11.29 -20.64 10.91
N PRO A 134 -12.05 -21.71 11.19
CA PRO A 134 -11.58 -22.84 11.97
C PRO A 134 -10.54 -23.74 11.26
N ALA A 135 -10.34 -23.64 9.94
CA ALA A 135 -9.63 -24.65 9.14
C ALA A 135 -8.38 -24.16 8.35
N ALA A 136 -7.95 -22.90 8.47
CA ALA A 136 -7.02 -22.31 7.50
C ALA A 136 -5.51 -22.52 7.73
N LEU A 137 -5.09 -23.28 8.75
CA LEU A 137 -3.71 -23.75 8.88
C LEU A 137 -3.75 -25.21 9.33
N PRO A 138 -2.86 -26.09 8.83
CA PRO A 138 -2.63 -27.38 9.45
C PRO A 138 -2.02 -27.11 10.82
N LEU A 139 -2.88 -26.99 11.82
CA LEU A 139 -2.49 -26.98 13.22
C LEU A 139 -2.26 -28.45 13.63
N PRO A 140 -1.47 -28.71 14.69
CA PRO A 140 -1.58 -29.98 15.40
C PRO A 140 -3.05 -30.30 15.66
N GLU A 141 -3.45 -31.57 15.60
CA GLU A 141 -4.81 -31.98 15.97
C GLU A 141 -5.10 -31.50 17.39
N GLU A 142 -5.84 -30.39 17.50
CA GLU A 142 -6.27 -29.78 18.76
C GLU A 142 -7.80 -29.76 18.74
N ASP A 143 -8.40 -30.65 19.53
CA ASP A 143 -9.86 -30.84 19.58
C ASP A 143 -10.60 -29.66 20.23
N ASP A 144 -9.90 -28.79 20.98
CA ASP A 144 -10.46 -27.54 21.54
C ASP A 144 -10.24 -26.35 20.58
N PRO A 145 -11.31 -25.80 19.98
CA PRO A 145 -11.21 -24.62 19.11
C PRO A 145 -10.55 -23.40 19.77
N SER A 146 -10.67 -23.28 21.10
CA SER A 146 -10.04 -22.20 21.87
C SER A 146 -8.53 -22.38 21.95
N ALA A 147 -8.06 -23.62 22.15
CA ALA A 147 -6.65 -23.97 22.16
C ALA A 147 -6.01 -23.79 20.77
N ALA A 148 -6.68 -24.28 19.72
CA ALA A 148 -6.26 -24.09 18.33
C ALA A 148 -6.08 -22.60 17.98
N GLY A 149 -7.02 -21.74 18.41
CA GLY A 149 -6.92 -20.29 18.25
C GLY A 149 -5.70 -19.67 18.94
N ARG A 150 -5.37 -20.10 20.17
CA ARG A 150 -4.19 -19.62 20.91
C ARG A 150 -2.87 -20.06 20.25
N VAL A 151 -2.77 -21.32 19.83
CA VAL A 151 -1.59 -21.84 19.13
C VAL A 151 -1.35 -21.08 17.83
N ARG A 152 -2.42 -20.85 17.06
CA ARG A 152 -2.39 -20.06 15.83
C ARG A 152 -1.91 -18.63 16.06
N TRP A 153 -2.47 -17.96 17.06
CA TRP A 153 -2.07 -16.60 17.40
C TRP A 153 -0.59 -16.53 17.76
N LYS A 154 -0.10 -17.49 18.55
CA LYS A 154 1.32 -17.58 18.92
C LYS A 154 2.20 -17.74 17.69
N LEU A 155 1.86 -18.64 16.76
CA LEU A 155 2.63 -18.84 15.53
C LEU A 155 2.69 -17.57 14.66
N ILE A 156 1.55 -16.91 14.45
CA ILE A 156 1.46 -15.69 13.63
C ILE A 156 2.22 -14.54 14.30
N SER A 157 1.98 -14.30 15.59
CA SER A 157 2.64 -13.20 16.31
C SER A 157 4.15 -13.40 16.42
N SER A 158 4.64 -14.62 16.67
CA SER A 158 6.08 -14.94 16.60
C SER A 158 6.66 -14.73 15.21
N LEU A 159 6.02 -15.25 14.15
CA LEU A 159 6.48 -15.02 12.77
C LEU A 159 6.60 -13.53 12.44
N MET A 160 5.61 -12.74 12.85
CA MET A 160 5.59 -11.31 12.58
C MET A 160 6.66 -10.57 13.36
N ARG A 161 6.77 -10.80 14.68
CA ARG A 161 7.73 -10.10 15.54
C ARG A 161 9.18 -10.53 15.30
N GLU A 162 9.43 -11.82 15.17
CA GLU A 162 10.79 -12.38 15.12
C GLU A 162 11.39 -12.36 13.71
N ARG A 163 10.56 -12.39 12.65
CA ARG A 163 11.06 -12.44 11.26
C ARG A 163 10.63 -11.26 10.41
N ARG A 164 9.37 -10.79 10.52
CA ARG A 164 8.88 -9.72 9.61
C ARG A 164 9.33 -8.34 10.05
N LEU A 165 9.23 -8.01 11.33
CA LEU A 165 9.66 -6.71 11.84
C LEU A 165 11.12 -6.39 11.48
N PRO A 166 12.11 -7.27 11.74
CA PRO A 166 13.49 -7.00 11.34
C PRO A 166 13.65 -6.80 9.84
N ALA A 167 12.90 -7.54 9.00
CA ALA A 167 12.97 -7.40 7.55
C ALA A 167 12.45 -6.04 7.03
N PHE A 168 11.61 -5.34 7.80
CA PHE A 168 11.20 -3.95 7.53
C PHE A 168 12.15 -2.91 8.15
N GLY A 169 13.24 -3.35 8.78
CA GLY A 169 14.15 -2.49 9.53
C GLY A 169 13.58 -2.03 10.87
N VAL A 170 12.58 -2.72 11.42
CA VAL A 170 12.00 -2.42 12.74
C VAL A 170 12.82 -3.17 13.80
N THR A 171 13.63 -2.42 14.55
CA THR A 171 14.51 -2.91 15.62
C THR A 171 14.43 -1.95 16.80
N PRO A 172 14.88 -2.34 18.02
CA PRO A 172 14.90 -1.42 19.16
C PRO A 172 15.64 -0.10 18.87
N ALA A 173 16.67 -0.13 18.02
CA ALA A 173 17.43 1.07 17.63
C ALA A 173 16.64 2.00 16.70
N SER A 174 15.80 1.45 15.81
CA SER A 174 15.06 2.25 14.82
C SER A 174 13.69 2.72 15.28
N VAL A 175 13.13 2.11 16.35
CA VAL A 175 11.81 2.47 16.90
C VAL A 175 11.65 3.97 17.16
N PRO A 176 12.58 4.68 17.84
CA PRO A 176 12.42 6.12 18.08
C PRO A 176 12.29 6.94 16.79
N ALA A 177 13.06 6.60 15.76
CA ALA A 177 12.98 7.28 14.46
C ALA A 177 11.67 6.96 13.71
N ILE A 178 11.17 5.73 13.82
CA ILE A 178 9.88 5.31 13.25
C ILE A 178 8.73 6.08 13.90
N GLU A 179 8.71 6.13 15.24
CA GLU A 179 7.67 6.83 15.99
C GLU A 179 7.70 8.34 15.74
N GLN A 180 8.89 8.95 15.70
CA GLN A 180 9.04 10.36 15.33
C GLN A 180 8.53 10.62 13.91
N GLY A 181 8.92 9.79 12.94
CA GLY A 181 8.48 9.95 11.55
C GLY A 181 6.96 9.83 11.40
N TYR A 182 6.33 8.89 12.10
CA TYR A 182 4.86 8.75 12.08
C TYR A 182 4.15 9.91 12.77
N ALA A 183 4.66 10.38 13.91
CA ALA A 183 4.17 11.58 14.59
C ALA A 183 4.21 12.82 13.68
N GLU A 184 5.34 13.04 12.99
CA GLU A 184 5.46 14.15 12.03
C GLU A 184 4.50 13.98 10.84
N LEU A 185 4.33 12.76 10.33
CA LEU A 185 3.37 12.48 9.26
C LEU A 185 1.94 12.84 9.70
N LEU A 186 1.53 12.44 10.90
CA LEU A 186 0.22 12.77 11.46
C LEU A 186 0.03 14.29 11.55
N ASP A 187 1.02 15.05 12.00
CA ASP A 187 0.92 16.52 12.06
C ASP A 187 0.75 17.14 10.67
N ARG A 188 1.46 16.63 9.64
CA ARG A 188 1.33 17.14 8.28
C ARG A 188 0.01 16.77 7.63
N LEU A 189 -0.46 15.54 7.87
CA LEU A 189 -1.77 15.10 7.39
C LEU A 189 -2.90 15.85 8.09
N GLU A 190 -2.78 16.14 9.38
CA GLU A 190 -3.76 16.95 10.13
C GLU A 190 -3.90 18.33 9.49
N ALA A 191 -2.79 19.05 9.33
CA ALA A 191 -2.78 20.37 8.70
C ALA A 191 -3.33 20.37 7.27
N HIS A 192 -3.23 19.24 6.56
CA HIS A 192 -3.81 19.07 5.23
C HIS A 192 -5.32 18.84 5.30
N PHE A 193 -5.78 17.87 6.11
CA PHE A 193 -7.19 17.47 6.19
C PHE A 193 -8.07 18.44 6.98
N GLU A 194 -7.49 19.41 7.72
CA GLU A 194 -8.22 20.58 8.21
C GLU A 194 -8.69 21.50 7.05
N ARG A 195 -8.03 21.44 5.89
CA ARG A 195 -8.29 22.36 4.75
C ARG A 195 -8.97 21.67 3.57
N TYR A 196 -8.62 20.42 3.31
CA TYR A 196 -9.11 19.68 2.15
C TYR A 196 -9.76 18.36 2.57
N PRO A 197 -10.89 17.95 1.95
CA PRO A 197 -11.51 16.67 2.24
C PRO A 197 -10.67 15.46 1.79
N TYR A 198 -9.84 15.60 0.75
CA TYR A 198 -8.95 14.60 0.14
C TYR A 198 -7.64 15.26 -0.33
N PHE A 199 -6.63 14.47 -0.69
CA PHE A 199 -5.28 14.99 -1.00
C PHE A 199 -5.24 16.07 -2.09
N LEU A 200 -6.16 16.00 -3.06
CA LEU A 200 -6.18 16.87 -4.24
C LEU A 200 -7.51 17.61 -4.40
N GLY A 201 -8.28 17.78 -3.33
CA GLY A 201 -9.54 18.54 -3.34
C GLY A 201 -10.73 17.77 -2.75
N GLY A 202 -11.87 17.80 -3.45
CA GLY A 202 -13.14 17.27 -2.95
C GLY A 202 -13.49 15.85 -3.39
N CYS A 203 -12.59 15.15 -4.07
CA CYS A 203 -12.77 13.73 -4.38
C CYS A 203 -11.46 12.94 -4.19
N PRO A 204 -11.55 11.62 -3.90
CA PRO A 204 -10.36 10.80 -3.70
C PRO A 204 -9.65 10.50 -5.02
N SER A 205 -8.33 10.63 -4.99
CA SER A 205 -7.43 10.19 -6.06
C SER A 205 -6.86 8.81 -5.77
N ILE A 206 -6.09 8.26 -6.71
CA ILE A 206 -5.29 7.06 -6.47
C ILE A 206 -4.33 7.20 -5.27
N GLY A 207 -3.87 8.43 -5.00
CA GLY A 207 -3.04 8.75 -3.83
C GLY A 207 -3.78 8.52 -2.52
N ASP A 208 -5.05 8.94 -2.44
CA ASP A 208 -5.90 8.67 -1.28
C ASP A 208 -6.08 7.16 -1.06
N PHE A 209 -6.24 6.39 -2.15
CA PHE A 209 -6.40 4.93 -2.07
C PHE A 209 -5.12 4.18 -1.68
N GLY A 210 -3.93 4.66 -2.06
CA GLY A 210 -2.68 4.11 -1.52
C GLY A 210 -2.51 4.43 -0.04
N MET A 211 -2.70 5.70 0.34
CA MET A 211 -2.50 6.16 1.72
C MET A 211 -3.50 5.56 2.71
N ILE A 212 -4.75 5.30 2.29
CA ILE A 212 -5.76 4.70 3.18
C ILE A 212 -5.38 3.26 3.55
N ALA A 213 -4.58 2.55 2.76
CA ALA A 213 -4.24 1.15 3.05
C ALA A 213 -3.63 0.97 4.45
N PRO A 214 -2.46 1.58 4.77
CA PRO A 214 -1.88 1.51 6.11
C PRO A 214 -2.65 2.37 7.12
N LEU A 215 -3.12 3.57 6.74
CA LEU A 215 -3.78 4.53 7.63
C LEU A 215 -5.15 4.05 8.13
N TYR A 216 -5.79 3.13 7.44
CA TYR A 216 -6.95 2.43 7.94
C TYR A 216 -6.56 1.15 8.68
N ALA A 217 -5.95 0.18 8.00
CA ALA A 217 -6.00 -1.19 8.50
C ALA A 217 -5.12 -1.43 9.72
N HIS A 218 -3.91 -0.83 9.76
CA HIS A 218 -2.96 -0.99 10.85
C HIS A 218 -3.00 0.23 11.76
N LEU A 219 -2.95 1.43 11.17
CA LEU A 219 -2.75 2.65 11.93
C LEU A 219 -4.06 3.30 12.41
N GLY A 220 -5.20 2.99 11.78
CA GLY A 220 -6.51 3.57 12.09
C GLY A 220 -7.53 2.55 12.62
N ARG A 221 -7.10 1.34 12.96
CA ARG A 221 -7.95 0.28 13.51
C ARG A 221 -7.34 -0.38 14.73
N ASP A 222 -6.03 -0.63 14.73
CA ASP A 222 -5.38 -1.27 15.85
C ASP A 222 -5.40 -0.30 17.07
N PRO A 223 -5.67 -0.79 18.29
CA PRO A 223 -5.96 0.07 19.44
C PRO A 223 -4.93 1.17 19.70
N GLU A 224 -3.63 0.85 19.73
CA GLU A 224 -2.60 1.85 20.05
C GLU A 224 -2.44 2.95 18.98
N PRO A 225 -2.19 2.63 17.69
CA PRO A 225 -2.04 3.70 16.70
C PRO A 225 -3.36 4.44 16.43
N LEU A 226 -4.52 3.81 16.61
CA LEU A 226 -5.82 4.48 16.52
C LEU A 226 -5.97 5.53 17.64
N ARG A 227 -5.57 5.19 18.87
CA ARG A 227 -5.56 6.14 19.99
C ARG A 227 -4.67 7.33 19.65
N LEU A 228 -3.44 7.08 19.20
CA LEU A 228 -2.49 8.12 18.79
C LEU A 228 -3.05 9.02 17.67
N MET A 229 -3.66 8.42 16.63
CA MET A 229 -4.28 9.16 15.53
C MET A 229 -5.41 10.06 16.03
N LYS A 230 -6.30 9.55 16.90
CA LYS A 230 -7.41 10.33 17.45
C LYS A 230 -6.94 11.47 18.36
N ASP A 231 -5.92 11.22 19.18
CA ASP A 231 -5.40 12.21 20.13
C ASP A 231 -4.63 13.33 19.43
N ARG A 232 -3.87 13.00 18.38
CA ARG A 232 -2.94 13.94 17.72
C ARG A 232 -3.48 14.54 16.43
N ALA A 233 -4.25 13.78 15.66
CA ALA A 233 -4.63 14.10 14.29
C ALA A 233 -6.10 13.70 13.99
N PRO A 234 -7.08 14.35 14.66
CA PRO A 234 -8.49 14.00 14.52
C PRO A 234 -9.04 14.18 13.10
N SER A 235 -8.53 15.14 12.31
CA SER A 235 -8.93 15.31 10.90
C SER A 235 -8.44 14.16 10.03
N VAL A 236 -7.30 13.55 10.37
CA VAL A 236 -6.82 12.31 9.72
C VAL A 236 -7.77 11.15 10.02
N HIS A 237 -8.17 10.97 11.28
CA HIS A 237 -9.17 9.96 11.65
C HIS A 237 -10.49 10.20 10.89
N ARG A 238 -10.94 11.45 10.81
CA ARG A 238 -12.15 11.80 10.06
C ARG A 238 -12.04 11.51 8.56
N TRP A 239 -10.86 11.72 7.97
CA TRP A 239 -10.57 11.31 6.60
C TRP A 239 -10.60 9.78 6.43
N VAL A 240 -10.11 9.00 7.40
CA VAL A 240 -10.21 7.53 7.38
C VAL A 240 -11.67 7.08 7.38
N GLU A 241 -12.53 7.71 8.18
CA GLU A 241 -13.98 7.47 8.16
C GLU A 241 -14.58 7.80 6.79
N ARG A 242 -14.24 8.99 6.27
CA ARG A 242 -14.67 9.47 4.96
C ARG A 242 -14.30 8.50 3.84
N MET A 243 -13.06 8.02 3.81
CA MET A 243 -12.61 7.04 2.82
C MET A 243 -13.36 5.70 2.91
N ASN A 244 -13.92 5.37 4.07
CA ASN A 244 -14.74 4.17 4.24
C ASN A 244 -16.23 4.35 3.90
N ALA A 245 -16.69 5.59 3.65
CA ALA A 245 -18.04 5.90 3.20
C ALA A 245 -18.20 5.67 1.68
N GLY A 246 -19.44 5.38 1.24
CA GLY A 246 -19.76 5.15 -0.17
C GLY A 246 -20.10 6.41 -0.96
N ASP A 247 -20.58 7.45 -0.29
CA ASP A 247 -20.82 8.78 -0.85
C ASP A 247 -19.59 9.69 -0.63
N SER A 248 -19.72 10.99 -0.88
CA SER A 248 -18.60 11.92 -0.70
C SER A 248 -18.19 12.08 0.77
N ASP A 249 -19.14 11.98 1.72
CA ASP A 249 -18.95 12.14 3.16
C ASP A 249 -18.10 13.37 3.57
N MET A 250 -18.50 14.56 3.10
CA MET A 250 -17.81 15.84 3.35
C MET A 250 -18.67 16.90 4.07
N PRO A 251 -19.43 16.56 5.14
CA PRO A 251 -20.31 17.54 5.79
C PRO A 251 -19.54 18.72 6.42
N GLU A 252 -18.25 18.55 6.72
CA GLU A 252 -17.38 19.63 7.23
C GLU A 252 -16.95 20.63 6.15
N PHE A 253 -17.18 20.32 4.87
CA PHE A 253 -16.75 21.12 3.71
C PHE A 253 -17.93 21.45 2.78
N PRO A 254 -18.95 22.20 3.26
CA PRO A 254 -20.21 22.42 2.52
C PRO A 254 -20.03 23.19 1.20
N SER A 255 -18.94 23.93 1.06
CA SER A 255 -18.63 24.72 -0.14
C SER A 255 -17.71 24.01 -1.13
N GLN A 256 -17.15 22.85 -0.77
CA GLN A 256 -16.18 22.13 -1.61
C GLN A 256 -16.92 21.24 -2.62
N PRO A 257 -16.75 21.46 -3.94
CA PRO A 257 -17.32 20.55 -4.93
C PRO A 257 -16.61 19.19 -4.88
N PRO A 258 -17.30 18.08 -5.21
CA PRO A 258 -16.71 16.74 -5.23
C PRO A 258 -15.83 16.50 -6.48
N ASP A 259 -14.84 17.37 -6.68
CA ASP A 259 -13.92 17.35 -7.82
C ASP A 259 -12.48 17.66 -7.36
N PHE A 260 -11.51 17.37 -8.22
CA PHE A 260 -10.13 17.78 -8.01
C PHE A 260 -10.01 19.31 -8.05
N LEU A 261 -8.97 19.85 -7.43
CA LEU A 261 -8.69 21.28 -7.50
C LEU A 261 -8.47 21.72 -8.97
N PRO A 262 -8.95 22.92 -9.35
CA PRO A 262 -8.82 23.40 -10.72
C PRO A 262 -7.35 23.70 -11.08
N GLY A 263 -7.07 23.80 -12.38
CA GLY A 263 -5.77 24.29 -12.86
C GLY A 263 -4.58 23.37 -12.57
N ASP A 264 -4.82 22.08 -12.33
CA ASP A 264 -3.76 21.11 -11.98
C ASP A 264 -2.97 21.56 -10.72
N GLU A 265 -3.66 22.20 -9.79
CA GLU A 265 -3.10 22.70 -8.55
C GLU A 265 -2.80 21.56 -7.58
N VAL A 266 -1.56 21.49 -7.11
CA VAL A 266 -1.14 20.60 -6.01
C VAL A 266 -1.14 21.43 -4.73
N PRO A 267 -1.93 21.08 -3.70
CA PRO A 267 -1.98 21.85 -2.47
C PRO A 267 -0.60 22.08 -1.84
N GLU A 268 -0.32 23.30 -1.38
CA GLU A 268 0.94 23.60 -0.68
C GLU A 268 1.13 22.74 0.57
N THR A 269 0.04 22.36 1.24
CA THR A 269 0.04 21.46 2.41
C THR A 269 0.48 20.03 2.06
N LEU A 270 0.47 19.65 0.78
CA LEU A 270 0.95 18.35 0.32
C LEU A 270 2.48 18.28 0.18
N ILE A 271 3.13 19.43 -0.02
CA ILE A 271 4.60 19.50 -0.19
C ILE A 271 5.35 18.96 1.04
N PRO A 272 5.01 19.35 2.30
CA PRO A 272 5.63 18.76 3.49
C PRO A 272 5.43 17.24 3.62
N ILE A 273 4.29 16.70 3.17
CA ILE A 273 4.00 15.26 3.23
C ILE A 273 4.90 14.52 2.23
N LEU A 274 5.03 15.02 1.00
CA LEU A 274 5.93 14.45 0.00
C LEU A 274 7.41 14.59 0.39
N ARG A 275 7.79 15.62 1.15
CA ARG A 275 9.14 15.72 1.75
C ARG A 275 9.40 14.63 2.78
N LEU A 276 8.40 14.21 3.56
CA LEU A 276 8.55 13.04 4.45
C LEU A 276 8.73 11.76 3.65
N ALA A 277 8.00 11.59 2.54
CA ALA A 277 8.22 10.46 1.63
C ALA A 277 9.65 10.47 1.04
N ALA A 278 10.15 11.65 0.64
CA ALA A 278 11.53 11.80 0.17
C ALA A 278 12.56 11.46 1.26
N ARG A 279 12.30 11.82 2.52
CA ARG A 279 13.21 11.51 3.63
C ARG A 279 13.19 10.02 4.00
N ASP A 280 12.01 9.44 4.17
CA ASP A 280 11.84 8.15 4.87
C ASP A 280 11.68 6.95 3.94
N HIS A 281 11.32 7.19 2.68
CA HIS A 281 11.04 6.14 1.69
C HIS A 281 11.98 6.16 0.48
N LEU A 282 12.35 7.33 -0.04
CA LEU A 282 13.23 7.42 -1.22
C LEU A 282 14.56 6.66 -1.05
N PRO A 283 15.31 6.75 0.07
CA PRO A 283 16.55 5.99 0.23
C PRO A 283 16.35 4.48 0.07
N GLN A 284 15.19 3.98 0.53
CA GLN A 284 14.81 2.58 0.38
C GLN A 284 14.55 2.22 -1.08
N LEU A 285 13.85 3.06 -1.84
CA LEU A 285 13.61 2.82 -3.26
C LEU A 285 14.92 2.76 -4.04
N LEU A 286 15.80 3.75 -3.85
CA LEU A 286 17.11 3.80 -4.51
C LEU A 286 17.95 2.55 -4.19
N GLY A 287 17.96 2.14 -2.91
CA GLY A 287 18.65 0.91 -2.48
C GLY A 287 18.07 -0.37 -3.10
N ILE A 288 16.75 -0.45 -3.24
CA ILE A 288 16.08 -1.57 -3.92
C ILE A 288 16.50 -1.66 -5.39
N PHE A 289 16.44 -0.55 -6.14
CA PHE A 289 16.89 -0.53 -7.55
C PHE A 289 18.36 -0.95 -7.66
N ALA A 290 19.24 -0.35 -6.85
CA ALA A 290 20.67 -0.67 -6.86
C ALA A 290 20.95 -2.15 -6.53
N ARG A 291 20.20 -2.76 -5.63
CA ARG A 291 20.34 -4.19 -5.30
C ARG A 291 19.92 -5.10 -6.43
N VAL A 292 18.82 -4.79 -7.11
CA VAL A 292 18.36 -5.60 -8.24
C VAL A 292 19.30 -5.45 -9.44
N GLU A 293 19.79 -4.24 -9.73
CA GLU A 293 20.84 -4.00 -10.73
C GLU A 293 22.09 -4.85 -10.46
N ALA A 294 22.62 -4.78 -9.25
CA ALA A 294 23.82 -5.52 -8.87
C ALA A 294 23.60 -7.04 -8.96
N TRP A 295 22.40 -7.50 -8.62
CA TRP A 295 22.03 -8.91 -8.74
C TRP A 295 21.97 -9.36 -10.21
N LEU A 296 21.33 -8.59 -11.09
CA LEU A 296 21.28 -8.90 -12.53
C LEU A 296 22.66 -8.91 -13.17
N ALA A 297 23.54 -7.98 -12.80
CA ALA A 297 24.92 -7.96 -13.27
C ALA A 297 25.71 -9.23 -12.88
N ALA A 298 25.36 -9.85 -11.75
CA ALA A 298 25.96 -11.10 -11.27
C ALA A 298 25.29 -12.37 -11.83
N HIS A 299 24.14 -12.25 -12.50
CA HIS A 299 23.34 -13.36 -13.03
C HIS A 299 23.00 -13.10 -14.51
N PRO A 300 24.00 -13.10 -15.41
CA PRO A 300 23.82 -12.76 -16.83
C PRO A 300 22.93 -13.76 -17.59
N GLU A 301 22.64 -14.92 -17.00
CA GLU A 301 21.67 -15.88 -17.52
C GLU A 301 20.22 -15.43 -17.37
N VAL A 302 19.94 -14.45 -16.50
CA VAL A 302 18.61 -13.90 -16.29
C VAL A 302 18.44 -12.65 -17.14
N GLY A 303 17.36 -12.61 -17.89
CA GLY A 303 17.10 -11.54 -18.83
C GLY A 303 15.63 -11.22 -19.02
N PRO A 304 15.33 -10.42 -20.06
CA PRO A 304 13.97 -10.01 -20.32
C PRO A 304 13.06 -11.21 -20.65
N GLY A 305 11.90 -11.24 -20.02
CA GLY A 305 10.92 -12.33 -20.10
C GLY A 305 10.96 -13.29 -18.91
N ASP A 306 12.05 -13.33 -18.15
CA ASP A 306 12.20 -14.20 -16.98
C ASP A 306 11.39 -13.71 -15.79
N GLN A 307 10.85 -14.65 -15.01
CA GLN A 307 10.13 -14.34 -13.78
C GLN A 307 11.09 -13.79 -12.74
N VAL A 308 10.72 -12.68 -12.10
CA VAL A 308 11.51 -12.12 -11.01
C VAL A 308 11.61 -13.15 -9.89
N PRO A 309 12.83 -13.52 -9.46
CA PRO A 309 12.99 -14.49 -8.39
C PRO A 309 12.30 -14.05 -7.09
N GLY A 310 11.49 -14.94 -6.51
CA GLY A 310 10.67 -14.64 -5.34
C GLY A 310 9.26 -14.11 -5.68
N SER A 311 8.97 -13.81 -6.96
CA SER A 311 7.62 -13.43 -7.38
C SER A 311 6.60 -14.54 -7.09
N GLY A 312 5.46 -14.16 -6.50
CA GLY A 312 4.40 -15.08 -6.09
C GLY A 312 4.74 -15.96 -4.88
N THR A 313 5.86 -15.74 -4.19
CA THR A 313 6.18 -16.50 -2.96
C THR A 313 5.40 -16.03 -1.73
N GLY A 314 4.54 -15.02 -1.89
CA GLY A 314 3.61 -14.62 -0.84
C GLY A 314 4.24 -13.82 0.28
N MET A 315 3.46 -13.77 1.37
CA MET A 315 3.91 -13.74 2.75
C MET A 315 5.33 -14.28 3.01
N LEU A 316 5.76 -15.39 2.39
CA LEU A 316 6.72 -16.30 3.02
C LEU A 316 8.19 -15.87 2.92
N VAL A 317 8.59 -15.10 1.91
CA VAL A 317 10.00 -14.75 1.67
C VAL A 317 10.18 -13.23 1.65
N THR A 318 10.84 -12.65 2.67
CA THR A 318 11.29 -11.24 2.59
C THR A 318 12.74 -11.20 2.12
N GLY A 319 13.07 -10.31 1.18
CA GLY A 319 14.43 -10.12 0.66
C GLY A 319 14.75 -11.03 -0.53
N GLY A 320 14.29 -12.28 -0.51
CA GLY A 320 14.52 -13.23 -1.60
C GLY A 320 16.00 -13.35 -1.95
N PRO A 321 16.35 -13.62 -3.22
CA PRO A 321 17.75 -13.68 -3.64
C PRO A 321 18.43 -12.31 -3.75
N PHE A 322 17.67 -11.22 -3.66
CA PHE A 322 18.21 -9.86 -3.65
C PHE A 322 18.74 -9.43 -2.26
N GLY A 323 18.39 -10.19 -1.21
CA GLY A 323 18.84 -9.95 0.16
C GLY A 323 18.27 -8.66 0.76
N SER A 324 19.15 -7.87 1.36
CA SER A 324 18.84 -6.66 2.13
C SER A 324 19.76 -5.51 1.72
N HIS A 325 19.42 -4.28 2.10
CA HIS A 325 20.24 -3.09 1.91
C HIS A 325 20.15 -2.19 3.14
N GLU A 326 21.21 -1.41 3.37
CA GLU A 326 21.28 -0.43 4.46
C GLU A 326 20.70 0.91 3.98
N ILE A 327 19.93 1.58 4.85
CA ILE A 327 19.54 2.98 4.69
C ILE A 327 19.76 3.73 6.00
N GLU A 328 19.76 5.06 5.93
CA GLU A 328 19.69 5.92 7.10
C GLU A 328 18.24 6.36 7.36
N LEU A 329 17.74 6.14 8.57
CA LEU A 329 16.41 6.56 9.03
C LEU A 329 16.56 7.36 10.32
N GLY A 330 16.30 8.67 10.27
CA GLY A 330 16.40 9.54 11.45
C GLY A 330 17.77 9.49 12.13
N GLY A 331 18.86 9.45 11.36
CA GLY A 331 20.24 9.32 11.86
C GLY A 331 20.62 7.91 12.33
N THR A 332 19.73 6.92 12.20
CA THR A 332 19.99 5.52 12.54
C THR A 332 20.18 4.69 11.28
N ARG A 333 21.28 3.95 11.18
CA ARG A 333 21.47 2.97 10.11
C ARG A 333 20.62 1.74 10.35
N ILE A 334 19.85 1.34 9.35
CA ILE A 334 18.97 0.18 9.41
C ILE A 334 19.13 -0.68 8.18
N GLU A 335 18.99 -1.99 8.37
CA GLU A 335 18.97 -2.96 7.28
C GLU A 335 17.52 -3.32 6.93
N ILE A 336 17.19 -3.30 5.64
CA ILE A 336 15.84 -3.56 5.14
C ILE A 336 15.93 -4.59 4.03
N ALA A 337 15.05 -5.59 4.07
CA ALA A 337 14.93 -6.59 3.03
C ALA A 337 14.45 -5.95 1.71
N VAL A 338 15.04 -6.37 0.59
CA VAL A 338 14.65 -5.92 -0.74
C VAL A 338 13.25 -6.43 -1.08
N ARG A 339 12.41 -5.55 -1.63
CA ARG A 339 11.06 -5.87 -2.11
C ARG A 339 10.94 -5.42 -3.56
N HIS A 340 11.05 -6.37 -4.48
CA HIS A 340 11.03 -6.06 -5.92
C HIS A 340 9.70 -5.44 -6.37
N TYR A 341 8.58 -5.73 -5.69
CA TYR A 341 7.29 -5.12 -6.00
C TYR A 341 7.31 -3.58 -5.90
N SER A 342 8.14 -3.00 -5.01
CA SER A 342 8.29 -1.55 -4.90
C SER A 342 8.83 -0.92 -6.20
N ILE A 343 9.57 -1.67 -7.02
CA ILE A 343 10.04 -1.21 -8.34
C ILE A 343 8.88 -1.09 -9.32
N TRP A 344 8.01 -2.11 -9.38
CA TRP A 344 6.83 -2.07 -10.24
C TRP A 344 5.92 -0.89 -9.89
N MET A 345 5.72 -0.63 -8.60
CA MET A 345 4.99 0.56 -8.14
C MET A 345 5.71 1.87 -8.49
N ALA A 346 7.04 1.95 -8.32
CA ALA A 346 7.83 3.13 -8.62
C ALA A 346 7.86 3.49 -10.11
N GLN A 347 7.69 2.51 -11.00
CA GLN A 347 7.56 2.78 -12.44
C GLN A 347 6.32 3.60 -12.80
N ARG A 348 5.24 3.55 -12.02
CA ARG A 348 4.00 4.30 -12.32
C ARG A 348 4.23 5.82 -12.37
N PRO A 349 4.79 6.48 -11.33
CA PRO A 349 5.13 7.90 -11.42
C PRO A 349 6.25 8.19 -12.43
N LEU A 350 7.22 7.28 -12.61
CA LEU A 350 8.30 7.43 -13.61
C LEU A 350 7.74 7.46 -15.04
N ASP A 351 6.86 6.54 -15.38
CA ASP A 351 6.24 6.42 -16.71
C ASP A 351 5.33 7.63 -16.99
N HIS A 352 4.59 8.09 -15.98
CA HIS A 352 3.80 9.31 -16.10
C HIS A 352 4.69 10.51 -16.43
N HIS A 353 5.78 10.73 -15.67
CA HIS A 353 6.73 11.82 -15.92
C HIS A 353 7.38 11.74 -17.31
N ALA A 354 7.83 10.54 -17.71
CA ALA A 354 8.42 10.31 -19.02
C ALA A 354 7.45 10.60 -20.18
N SER A 355 6.14 10.40 -19.97
CA SER A 355 5.09 10.66 -20.96
C SER A 355 4.72 12.15 -21.13
N LEU A 356 5.15 13.02 -20.22
CA LEU A 356 4.79 14.44 -20.26
C LEU A 356 5.45 15.16 -21.44
N ASP A 357 4.74 16.15 -21.99
CA ASP A 357 5.34 17.13 -22.88
C ASP A 357 6.35 18.03 -22.15
N PRO A 358 7.22 18.78 -22.84
CA PRO A 358 8.25 19.57 -22.19
C PRO A 358 7.73 20.60 -21.17
N ALA A 359 6.58 21.24 -21.42
CA ALA A 359 6.06 22.28 -20.55
C ALA A 359 5.50 21.69 -19.25
N ASP A 360 4.77 20.58 -19.36
CA ASP A 360 4.27 19.85 -18.20
C ASP A 360 5.39 19.14 -17.43
N ARG A 361 6.43 18.65 -18.13
CA ARG A 361 7.62 18.08 -17.50
C ARG A 361 8.36 19.13 -16.66
N ASP A 362 8.56 20.34 -17.17
CA ASP A 362 9.18 21.43 -16.40
C ASP A 362 8.38 21.78 -15.12
N ARG A 363 7.05 21.70 -15.18
CA ARG A 363 6.17 21.91 -14.01
C ARG A 363 6.32 20.76 -13.00
N ALA A 364 6.33 19.52 -13.49
CA ALA A 364 6.57 18.33 -12.68
C ALA A 364 7.96 18.36 -12.02
N ASP A 365 9.01 18.75 -12.73
CA ASP A 365 10.38 18.85 -12.20
C ASP A 365 10.49 19.86 -11.06
N ARG A 366 9.81 21.01 -11.17
CA ARG A 366 9.73 21.97 -10.06
C ARG A 366 9.05 21.38 -8.83
N LEU A 367 8.00 20.58 -9.00
CA LEU A 367 7.35 19.87 -7.90
C LEU A 367 8.29 18.82 -7.27
N LEU A 368 9.00 18.04 -8.08
CA LEU A 368 9.97 17.03 -7.62
C LEU A 368 11.15 17.67 -6.88
N GLN A 369 11.64 18.81 -7.35
CA GLN A 369 12.67 19.59 -6.66
C GLN A 369 12.17 20.14 -5.32
N ALA A 370 10.96 20.70 -5.30
CA ALA A 370 10.37 21.26 -4.07
C ALA A 370 10.14 20.21 -2.97
N THR A 371 9.97 18.95 -3.36
CA THR A 371 9.73 17.81 -2.45
C THR A 371 10.99 17.00 -2.13
N GLY A 372 12.04 17.11 -2.94
CA GLY A 372 13.26 16.30 -2.81
C GLY A 372 13.14 14.91 -3.45
N LEU A 373 12.09 14.64 -4.23
CA LEU A 373 11.84 13.33 -4.86
C LEU A 373 12.54 13.17 -6.23
N HIS A 374 13.13 14.23 -6.78
CA HIS A 374 13.84 14.21 -8.07
C HIS A 374 14.88 13.07 -8.24
N PRO A 375 15.62 12.60 -7.21
CA PRO A 375 16.61 11.53 -7.41
C PRO A 375 16.01 10.21 -7.86
N LEU A 376 14.71 9.97 -7.61
CA LEU A 376 14.01 8.79 -8.15
C LEU A 376 13.92 8.85 -9.68
N PHE A 377 13.75 10.05 -10.24
CA PHE A 377 13.53 10.32 -11.66
C PHE A 377 14.84 10.47 -12.44
N ASP A 378 15.96 10.64 -11.72
CA ASP A 378 17.31 10.58 -12.28
C ASP A 378 17.80 9.14 -12.48
N LEU A 379 17.04 8.14 -11.98
CA LEU A 379 17.36 6.74 -12.19
C LEU A 379 17.20 6.36 -13.67
N ASN A 380 18.17 5.58 -14.16
CA ASN A 380 18.11 4.94 -15.47
C ASN A 380 18.42 3.45 -15.33
N PRO A 381 17.51 2.65 -14.73
CA PRO A 381 17.73 1.23 -14.53
C PRO A 381 17.83 0.49 -15.88
N SER A 382 18.70 -0.51 -15.93
CA SER A 382 18.90 -1.40 -17.08
C SER A 382 17.72 -2.36 -17.32
N PHE A 383 16.79 -2.42 -16.37
CA PHE A 383 15.64 -3.30 -16.39
C PHE A 383 14.34 -2.56 -16.08
N ARG A 384 13.24 -3.20 -16.44
CA ARG A 384 11.89 -2.85 -16.01
C ARG A 384 11.17 -4.09 -15.53
N LEU A 385 10.16 -3.92 -14.69
CA LEU A 385 9.27 -5.00 -14.28
C LEU A 385 7.91 -4.86 -14.96
N GLU A 386 7.35 -5.98 -15.40
CA GLU A 386 5.96 -6.10 -15.83
C GLU A 386 5.24 -7.13 -14.97
N ARG A 387 3.91 -7.04 -14.91
CA ARG A 387 3.08 -8.05 -14.24
C ARG A 387 2.28 -8.83 -15.28
N ARG A 388 2.37 -10.16 -15.22
CA ARG A 388 1.63 -11.11 -16.07
C ARG A 388 1.15 -12.25 -15.20
N ASP A 389 -0.10 -12.68 -15.36
CA ASP A 389 -0.68 -13.78 -14.57
C ASP A 389 -0.40 -13.65 -13.06
N HIS A 390 -0.54 -12.43 -12.54
CA HIS A 390 -0.34 -12.06 -11.12
C HIS A 390 1.10 -12.21 -10.59
N ARG A 391 2.10 -12.28 -11.47
CA ARG A 391 3.53 -12.40 -11.15
C ARG A 391 4.34 -11.32 -11.84
N GLU A 392 5.45 -10.93 -11.22
CA GLU A 392 6.43 -9.99 -11.76
C GLU A 392 7.43 -10.71 -12.66
N PHE A 393 7.69 -10.11 -13.82
CA PHE A 393 8.68 -10.53 -14.79
C PHE A 393 9.58 -9.35 -15.16
N PHE A 394 10.84 -9.62 -15.51
CA PHE A 394 11.66 -8.61 -16.16
C PHE A 394 11.09 -8.33 -17.55
N ALA A 395 10.71 -7.09 -17.84
CA ALA A 395 10.03 -6.74 -19.08
C ALA A 395 11.00 -6.82 -20.28
N SER A 396 10.51 -7.31 -21.41
CA SER A 396 11.22 -7.20 -22.69
C SER A 396 11.43 -5.73 -23.05
N PRO A 397 12.58 -5.34 -23.64
CA PRO A 397 12.71 -4.02 -24.25
C PRO A 397 11.54 -3.80 -25.19
N SER A 398 10.82 -2.69 -25.05
CA SER A 398 9.78 -2.31 -26.01
C SER A 398 10.41 -2.26 -27.40
N ALA A 399 9.87 -3.06 -28.33
CA ALA A 399 10.37 -3.17 -29.71
C ALA A 399 10.24 -1.86 -30.49
#